data_AF-A0A7J2LS98-F1
#
_entry.id   AF-A0A7J2LS98-F1
#
_cell.length_a   1.000
_cell.length_b   1.000
_cell.length_c   1.000
_cell.angle_alpha   90.00
_cell.angle_beta   90.00
_cell.angle_gamma   90.00
#
_symmetry.space_group_name_H-M   'P 1'
#
loop_
_entity.id
_entity.type
_entity.pdbx_description
1 polymer ?
#
loop_
_entity_poly.entity_id
_entity_poly.type
_entity_poly.pdbx_seq_one_letter_code
_entity_poly.pdbx_strand_id
1 'polypeptide(L)'
;MSYDENINMIKKDIAERLKISVQELEEEIDGIKSEAPGLITDKVALMILMERRGITDPEIVKKLTTEYAILRISDLSPGMFGITVMGRIIRETRSQKNDEKRVIIDDGSGRALIIISGRNKDMYKKIGFEPGDILLIRNAKVLKKYGLVNYLIADDESELLYIEETDMLQYPLGFIPQKNPPLTIKEVYKIAKELVDEGSEIDVRGIVSWIGKVDVVKRNTKKEVKKLTLRLRDEVDENISMRVIVWGDNASHMARELIVGVLLLLEGAVVKKNEFLSRKLGEEVIELHAGNLSNYKILDVKRDKITELKPGSKAVIFGFVLGNPRIRTYTDSEGKERSYMVFYVGDETGNIRVVTWKEEEVSKLSKLGNGDKVLVKGVVKESKFGKSLIEMHVSTQGDNVIVDPKLFPKDLTIEKVQKGDKGKEGLEAREIKTVDVFTDLPLDAYVNLKGFFVELRELTKEGGPIAVARIQDKLGNEVALMIWDTEILNAFNTIRTGEIIIVKNAKTPKEDRGRGPVVFLGRRSEIISVGKRSEKDDYEYEISLRPIRVAKENPHGFFFGTVIDVEFIGRMRFCKECGFPIISSSEEGEVCLKGHISEGKEKLTVVLVVDD
;
A
#
# COMPACT_ATOMS: atom_id res chain seq x y z
N MET A 1 21.47 53.02 28.91
CA MET A 1 20.64 53.10 30.12
C MET A 1 20.11 51.71 30.38
N SER A 2 20.15 51.27 31.63
CA SER A 2 19.51 50.00 32.02
C SER A 2 17.98 50.15 31.97
N TYR A 3 17.26 49.03 31.86
CA TYR A 3 15.78 49.00 31.86
C TYR A 3 15.19 49.73 33.09
N ASP A 4 15.80 49.53 34.26
CA ASP A 4 15.38 50.15 35.51
C ASP A 4 15.63 51.68 35.53
N GLU A 5 16.65 52.17 34.82
CA GLU A 5 16.92 53.62 34.74
C GLU A 5 15.86 54.35 33.89
N ASN A 6 15.35 53.72 32.84
CA ASN A 6 14.41 54.36 31.92
C ASN A 6 12.96 54.33 32.46
N ILE A 7 12.56 53.23 33.09
CA ILE A 7 11.22 53.13 33.72
C ILE A 7 11.09 54.09 34.92
N ASN A 8 12.17 54.30 35.68
CA ASN A 8 12.18 55.25 36.79
C ASN A 8 12.10 56.71 36.33
N MET A 9 12.66 57.05 35.15
CA MET A 9 12.44 58.36 34.54
C MET A 9 10.99 58.56 34.12
N ILE A 10 10.36 57.54 33.53
CA ILE A 10 8.95 57.61 33.14
C ILE A 10 8.02 57.70 34.38
N LYS A 11 8.31 56.93 35.44
CA LYS A 11 7.60 57.03 36.73
C LYS A 11 7.69 58.44 37.31
N LYS A 12 8.86 59.10 37.23
CA LYS A 12 9.01 60.50 37.64
C LYS A 12 8.17 61.46 36.79
N ASP A 13 8.22 61.36 35.47
CA ASP A 13 7.42 62.18 34.55
C ASP A 13 5.91 62.05 34.84
N ILE A 14 5.45 60.83 35.15
CA ILE A 14 4.04 60.53 35.46
C ILE A 14 3.66 61.04 36.86
N ALA A 15 4.52 60.83 37.87
CA ALA A 15 4.31 61.32 39.23
C ALA A 15 4.18 62.86 39.27
N GLU A 16 5.06 63.57 38.55
CA GLU A 16 5.00 65.03 38.43
C GLU A 16 3.68 65.51 37.83
N ARG A 17 3.16 64.79 36.81
CA ARG A 17 1.92 65.15 36.13
C ARG A 17 0.67 64.86 36.96
N LEU A 18 0.70 63.77 37.71
CA LEU A 18 -0.32 63.41 38.69
C LEU A 18 -0.24 64.26 39.96
N LYS A 19 0.85 65.03 40.14
CA LYS A 19 1.14 65.81 41.35
C LYS A 19 1.18 64.95 42.61
N ILE A 20 1.69 63.73 42.49
CA ILE A 20 1.91 62.80 43.60
C ILE A 20 3.40 62.52 43.75
N SER A 21 3.81 62.01 44.90
CA SER A 21 5.18 61.53 45.07
C SER A 21 5.42 60.26 44.27
N VAL A 22 6.68 59.98 43.92
CA VAL A 22 7.07 58.72 43.25
C VAL A 22 6.71 57.50 44.12
N GLN A 23 6.74 57.68 45.44
CA GLN A 23 6.44 56.63 46.41
C GLN A 23 4.94 56.31 46.46
N GLU A 24 4.07 57.32 46.44
CA GLU A 24 2.62 57.14 46.29
C GLU A 24 2.26 56.52 44.93
N LEU A 25 2.98 56.89 43.86
CA LEU A 25 2.79 56.28 42.54
C LEU A 25 3.12 54.78 42.57
N GLU A 26 4.18 54.37 43.25
CA GLU A 26 4.55 52.95 43.41
C GLU A 26 3.51 52.16 44.20
N GLU A 27 2.96 52.74 45.26
CA GLU A 27 1.87 52.13 46.03
C GLU A 27 0.60 51.91 45.17
N GLU A 28 0.24 52.87 44.31
CA GLU A 28 -0.88 52.72 43.39
C GLU A 28 -0.61 51.67 42.30
N ILE A 29 0.62 51.61 41.78
CA ILE A 29 1.04 50.59 40.81
C ILE A 29 0.94 49.19 41.42
N ASP A 30 1.44 49.00 42.64
CA ASP A 30 1.38 47.71 43.34
C ASP A 30 -0.05 47.33 43.72
N GLY A 31 -0.90 48.31 44.05
CA GLY A 31 -2.34 48.13 44.20
C GLY A 31 -2.99 47.58 42.94
N ILE A 32 -2.73 48.18 41.77
CA ILE A 32 -3.26 47.70 40.48
C ILE A 32 -2.71 46.31 40.13
N LYS A 33 -1.42 46.05 40.38
CA LYS A 33 -0.82 44.73 40.14
C LYS A 33 -1.44 43.64 41.01
N SER A 34 -1.92 43.99 42.20
CA SER A 34 -2.61 43.06 43.09
C SER A 34 -4.00 42.64 42.59
N GLU A 35 -4.62 43.40 41.67
CA GLU A 35 -5.91 43.05 41.03
C GLU A 35 -5.80 41.76 40.20
N ALA A 36 -4.64 41.53 39.57
CA ALA A 36 -4.33 40.28 38.85
C ALA A 36 -2.81 39.97 38.93
N PRO A 37 -2.36 39.36 40.05
CA PRO A 37 -0.95 39.13 40.31
C PRO A 37 -0.29 38.25 39.23
N GLY A 38 0.84 38.72 38.68
CA GLY A 38 1.59 38.01 37.64
C GLY A 38 1.09 38.22 36.20
N LEU A 39 -0.09 38.81 36.03
CA LEU A 39 -0.64 39.18 34.71
C LEU A 39 -0.45 40.67 34.40
N ILE A 40 -0.47 41.52 35.43
CA ILE A 40 -0.29 42.96 35.29
C ILE A 40 1.18 43.32 35.59
N THR A 41 1.85 43.90 34.60
CA THR A 41 3.23 44.43 34.72
C THR A 41 3.20 45.90 35.14
N ASP A 42 4.32 46.44 35.66
CA ASP A 42 4.45 47.86 36.04
C ASP A 42 4.00 48.82 34.93
N LYS A 43 4.28 48.50 33.67
CA LYS A 43 3.86 49.30 32.52
C LYS A 43 2.36 49.26 32.26
N VAL A 44 1.73 48.08 32.39
CA VAL A 44 0.28 47.92 32.23
C VAL A 44 -0.43 48.63 33.39
N ALA A 45 0.08 48.49 34.61
CA ALA A 45 -0.40 49.22 35.77
C ALA A 45 -0.31 50.74 35.58
N LEU A 46 0.81 51.25 35.02
CA LEU A 46 0.97 52.66 34.67
C LEU A 46 -0.03 53.12 33.60
N MET A 47 -0.32 52.31 32.58
CA MET A 47 -1.33 52.67 31.57
C MET A 47 -2.75 52.67 32.13
N ILE A 48 -3.11 51.65 32.91
CA ILE A 48 -4.40 51.58 33.61
C ILE A 48 -4.56 52.78 34.56
N LEU A 49 -3.50 53.12 35.29
CA LEU A 49 -3.49 54.27 36.18
C LEU A 49 -3.69 55.58 35.42
N MET A 50 -2.93 55.78 34.33
CA MET A 50 -3.07 56.96 33.48
C MET A 50 -4.49 57.08 32.91
N GLU A 51 -5.09 55.98 32.45
CA GLU A 51 -6.47 55.95 31.96
C GLU A 51 -7.48 56.26 33.08
N ARG A 52 -7.37 55.62 34.25
CA ARG A 52 -8.22 55.87 35.43
C ARG A 52 -8.16 57.33 35.90
N ARG A 53 -7.01 57.99 35.69
CA ARG A 53 -6.76 59.39 36.05
C ARG A 53 -6.96 60.36 34.89
N GLY A 54 -7.39 59.89 33.71
CA GLY A 54 -7.68 60.73 32.55
C GLY A 54 -6.45 61.39 31.91
N ILE A 55 -5.25 60.84 32.10
CA ILE A 55 -4.02 61.33 31.49
C ILE A 55 -3.87 60.72 30.10
N THR A 56 -4.07 61.55 29.07
CA THR A 56 -3.86 61.19 27.67
C THR A 56 -2.68 61.97 27.09
N ASP A 57 -1.51 61.91 27.71
CA ASP A 57 -0.30 62.51 27.14
C ASP A 57 0.31 61.60 26.06
N PRO A 58 0.24 61.97 24.78
CA PRO A 58 0.76 61.14 23.69
C PRO A 58 2.28 60.93 23.80
N GLU A 59 3.04 61.84 24.40
CA GLU A 59 4.49 61.67 24.57
C GLU A 59 4.83 60.64 25.64
N ILE A 60 4.12 60.61 26.77
CA ILE A 60 4.33 59.61 27.82
C ILE A 60 3.86 58.23 27.32
N VAL A 61 2.70 58.18 26.65
CA VAL A 61 2.22 56.94 26.01
C VAL A 61 3.23 56.45 24.98
N LYS A 62 3.78 57.36 24.17
CA LYS A 62 4.87 57.04 23.24
C LYS A 62 6.11 56.54 23.99
N LYS A 63 6.62 57.23 25.01
CA LYS A 63 7.79 56.76 25.80
C LYS A 63 7.57 55.37 26.42
N LEU A 64 6.40 55.14 27.02
CA LEU A 64 6.00 53.83 27.56
C LEU A 64 5.98 52.76 26.47
N THR A 65 5.55 53.10 25.25
CA THR A 65 5.47 52.16 24.11
C THR A 65 6.77 52.04 23.29
N THR A 66 7.70 52.99 23.39
CA THR A 66 8.88 53.12 22.48
C THR A 66 10.07 52.23 22.85
N GLU A 67 10.29 51.88 24.12
CA GLU A 67 11.39 50.96 24.49
C GLU A 67 11.26 49.54 23.91
N TYR A 68 10.08 49.21 23.39
CA TYR A 68 9.77 47.95 22.71
C TYR A 68 9.09 48.21 21.36
N ALA A 69 9.49 49.27 20.65
CA ALA A 69 8.98 49.53 19.31
C ALA A 69 9.17 48.28 18.44
N ILE A 70 8.06 47.61 18.11
CA ILE A 70 8.12 46.41 17.29
C ILE A 70 8.43 46.86 15.87
N LEU A 71 9.59 46.46 15.37
CA LEU A 71 10.01 46.78 14.03
C LEU A 71 9.35 45.82 13.05
N ARG A 72 8.92 46.38 11.91
CA ARG A 72 8.52 45.56 10.75
C ARG A 72 9.73 44.83 10.20
N ILE A 73 9.53 43.60 9.76
CA ILE A 73 10.57 42.75 9.19
C ILE A 73 11.17 43.39 7.93
N SER A 74 10.38 44.15 7.15
CA SER A 74 10.86 44.91 5.99
C SER A 74 11.95 45.93 6.32
N ASP A 75 11.91 46.47 7.54
CA ASP A 75 12.74 47.61 7.96
C ASP A 75 14.05 47.16 8.60
N LEU A 76 14.23 45.85 8.77
CA LEU A 76 15.42 45.27 9.37
C LEU A 76 16.64 45.38 8.46
N SER A 77 17.76 45.74 9.07
CA SER A 77 19.06 45.83 8.41
C SER A 77 20.09 44.95 9.13
N PRO A 78 21.02 44.30 8.39
CA PRO A 78 22.12 43.55 8.98
C PRO A 78 22.91 44.38 10.00
N GLY A 79 23.21 43.79 11.15
CA GLY A 79 23.95 44.44 12.24
C GLY A 79 23.06 45.09 13.31
N MET A 80 21.74 45.21 13.10
CA MET A 80 20.83 45.65 14.15
C MET A 80 20.81 44.65 15.33
N PHE A 81 20.80 45.17 16.56
CA PHE A 81 20.75 44.39 17.81
C PHE A 81 19.74 45.03 18.77
N GLY A 82 19.29 44.31 19.79
CA GLY A 82 18.32 44.86 20.74
C GLY A 82 16.91 45.01 20.17
N ILE A 83 16.64 44.46 18.99
CA ILE A 83 15.38 44.73 18.30
C ILE A 83 14.25 43.85 18.83
N THR A 84 13.04 44.37 18.72
CA THR A 84 11.81 43.61 18.97
C THR A 84 11.10 43.37 17.64
N VAL A 85 10.76 42.12 17.35
CA VAL A 85 10.01 41.72 16.15
C VAL A 85 8.88 40.79 16.54
N MET A 86 7.78 40.83 15.80
CA MET A 86 6.65 39.94 15.98
C MET A 86 6.22 39.43 14.61
N GLY A 87 5.84 38.16 14.53
CA GLY A 87 5.29 37.58 13.31
C GLY A 87 4.67 36.22 13.54
N ARG A 88 3.84 35.78 12.60
CA ARG A 88 3.26 34.45 12.62
C ARG A 88 4.29 33.43 12.17
N ILE A 89 4.42 32.32 12.91
CA ILE A 89 5.27 31.20 12.55
C ILE A 89 4.67 30.52 11.32
N ILE A 90 5.29 30.69 10.15
CA ILE A 90 4.82 30.09 8.90
C ILE A 90 5.23 28.62 8.82
N ARG A 91 6.49 28.34 9.17
CA ARG A 91 7.05 26.99 9.14
C ARG A 91 8.33 26.90 9.97
N GLU A 92 8.63 25.68 10.38
CA GLU A 92 9.94 25.33 10.92
C GLU A 92 10.85 24.87 9.78
N THR A 93 12.15 25.11 9.89
CA THR A 93 13.14 24.61 8.92
C THR A 93 14.11 23.66 9.59
N ARG A 94 14.73 22.78 8.80
CA ARG A 94 15.69 21.81 9.33
C ARG A 94 16.99 22.54 9.73
N SER A 95 17.41 22.33 10.97
CA SER A 95 18.74 22.73 11.44
C SER A 95 19.75 21.61 11.19
N GLN A 96 20.98 21.95 10.82
CA GLN A 96 22.09 20.98 10.80
C GLN A 96 22.75 20.82 12.17
N LYS A 97 22.56 21.78 13.07
CA LYS A 97 23.13 21.73 14.40
C LYS A 97 22.04 21.38 15.41
N ASN A 98 22.31 20.38 16.24
CA ASN A 98 21.36 19.92 17.25
C ASN A 98 21.10 20.94 18.36
N ASP A 99 21.92 21.99 18.48
CA ASP A 99 21.86 23.04 19.50
C ASP A 99 21.00 24.25 19.11
N GLU A 100 20.47 24.31 17.90
CA GLU A 100 19.63 25.41 17.43
C GLU A 100 18.30 24.92 16.82
N LYS A 101 17.26 25.75 16.94
CA LYS A 101 15.95 25.59 16.31
C LYS A 101 15.77 26.73 15.31
N ARG A 102 15.20 26.45 14.14
CA ARG A 102 15.05 27.43 13.08
C ARG A 102 13.59 27.56 12.64
N VAL A 103 13.05 28.77 12.69
CA VAL A 103 11.65 29.04 12.33
C VAL A 103 11.57 30.23 11.40
N ILE A 104 10.63 30.22 10.47
CA ILE A 104 10.35 31.35 9.60
C ILE A 104 9.08 32.02 10.10
N ILE A 105 9.19 33.31 10.41
CA ILE A 105 8.06 34.17 10.77
C ILE A 105 7.76 35.16 9.64
N ASP A 106 6.50 35.58 9.57
CA ASP A 106 5.98 36.57 8.62
C ASP A 106 5.10 37.58 9.36
N ASP A 107 5.31 38.86 9.11
CA ASP A 107 4.57 39.97 9.72
C ASP A 107 3.72 40.75 8.70
N GLY A 108 3.64 40.26 7.45
CA GLY A 108 2.96 40.90 6.33
C GLY A 108 3.81 41.94 5.60
N SER A 109 4.89 42.43 6.21
CA SER A 109 5.87 43.31 5.56
C SER A 109 7.04 42.53 4.96
N GLY A 110 7.36 41.37 5.53
CA GLY A 110 8.43 40.50 5.06
C GLY A 110 8.61 39.26 5.91
N ARG A 111 9.60 38.44 5.55
CA ARG A 111 9.90 37.18 6.26
C ARG A 111 11.25 37.21 6.94
N ALA A 112 11.31 36.58 8.10
CA ALA A 112 12.54 36.41 8.87
C ALA A 112 12.74 34.94 9.26
N LEU A 113 13.93 34.40 8.97
CA LEU A 113 14.41 33.17 9.58
C LEU A 113 14.99 33.50 10.96
N ILE A 114 14.37 32.99 12.00
CA ILE A 114 14.83 33.10 13.38
C ILE A 114 15.63 31.85 13.72
N ILE A 115 16.89 32.03 14.09
CA ILE A 115 17.77 31.00 14.65
C ILE A 115 17.70 31.13 16.18
N ILE A 116 16.97 30.21 16.79
CA ILE A 116 16.77 30.14 18.24
C ILE A 116 17.80 29.20 18.84
N SER A 117 18.58 29.68 19.79
CA SER A 117 19.70 28.93 20.39
C SER A 117 19.69 29.04 21.92
N GLY A 118 20.61 28.31 22.58
CA GLY A 118 20.75 28.33 24.03
C GLY A 118 19.48 27.88 24.77
N ARG A 119 19.21 28.50 25.91
CA ARG A 119 18.03 28.26 26.76
C ARG A 119 16.71 28.48 26.02
N ASN A 120 16.69 29.41 25.06
CA ASN A 120 15.49 29.78 24.31
C ASN A 120 15.03 28.68 23.36
N LYS A 121 15.92 27.81 22.90
CA LYS A 121 15.53 26.62 22.14
C LYS A 121 14.70 25.66 22.99
N ASP A 122 15.08 25.47 24.24
CA ASP A 122 14.35 24.59 25.14
C ASP A 122 13.05 25.24 25.61
N MET A 123 13.05 26.56 25.84
CA MET A 123 11.82 27.32 26.09
C MET A 123 10.83 27.23 24.92
N TYR A 124 11.29 27.39 23.68
CA TYR A 124 10.45 27.26 22.50
C TYR A 124 9.70 25.91 22.48
N LYS A 125 10.42 24.82 22.81
CA LYS A 125 9.82 23.48 22.90
C LYS A 125 8.86 23.32 24.09
N LYS A 126 9.19 23.90 25.24
CA LYS A 126 8.37 23.81 26.47
C LYS A 126 7.06 24.59 26.34
N ILE A 127 7.10 25.76 25.71
CA ILE A 127 5.91 26.56 25.41
C ILE A 127 5.02 25.83 24.40
N GLY A 128 5.62 25.06 23.49
CA GLY A 128 4.87 24.24 22.53
C GLY A 128 4.46 25.01 21.28
N PHE A 129 5.27 25.98 20.85
CA PHE A 129 4.99 26.75 19.63
C PHE A 129 4.83 25.85 18.40
N GLU A 130 3.78 26.13 17.63
CA GLU A 130 3.44 25.47 16.37
C GLU A 130 3.36 26.47 15.21
N PRO A 131 3.57 26.02 13.95
CA PRO A 131 3.27 26.84 12.79
C PRO A 131 1.80 27.29 12.79
N GLY A 132 1.59 28.61 12.77
CA GLY A 132 0.30 29.24 12.97
C GLY A 132 0.30 30.20 14.16
N ASP A 133 1.14 29.96 15.16
CA ASP A 133 1.23 30.80 16.36
C ASP A 133 1.91 32.15 16.07
N ILE A 134 1.60 33.15 16.89
CA ILE A 134 2.24 34.46 16.83
C ILE A 134 3.39 34.47 17.85
N LEU A 135 4.60 34.72 17.33
CA LEU A 135 5.82 34.76 18.11
C LEU A 135 6.30 36.21 18.23
N LEU A 136 6.39 36.71 19.46
CA LEU A 136 7.06 37.96 19.79
C LEU A 136 8.47 37.65 20.30
N ILE A 137 9.47 38.31 19.72
CA ILE A 137 10.87 38.15 20.07
C ILE A 137 11.41 39.51 20.46
N ARG A 138 11.89 39.63 21.69
CA ARG A 138 12.58 40.84 22.17
C ARG A 138 14.09 40.60 22.22
N ASN A 139 14.84 41.69 22.06
CA ASN A 139 16.29 41.70 22.11
C ASN A 139 16.91 40.69 21.11
N ALA A 140 16.39 40.65 19.88
CA ALA A 140 16.95 39.85 18.80
C ALA A 140 18.10 40.57 18.08
N LYS A 141 18.91 39.80 17.35
CA LYS A 141 20.07 40.30 16.57
C LYS A 141 19.91 39.96 15.09
N VAL A 142 19.99 40.94 14.19
CA VAL A 142 19.91 40.74 12.73
C VAL A 142 21.31 40.46 12.19
N LEU A 143 21.53 39.25 11.67
CA LEU A 143 22.83 38.84 11.13
C LEU A 143 23.05 39.33 9.71
N LYS A 144 22.09 39.03 8.83
CA LYS A 144 22.22 39.21 7.37
C LYS A 144 20.87 39.07 6.68
N LYS A 145 20.84 39.38 5.39
CA LYS A 145 19.70 39.19 4.50
C LYS A 145 20.10 38.33 3.31
N TYR A 146 19.30 37.31 2.99
CA TYR A 146 19.46 36.52 1.75
C TYR A 146 18.17 36.59 0.94
N GLY A 147 18.25 37.16 -0.27
CA GLY A 147 17.06 37.44 -1.05
C GLY A 147 16.12 38.36 -0.27
N LEU A 148 14.87 37.94 -0.10
CA LEU A 148 13.85 38.68 0.64
C LEU A 148 13.74 38.27 2.12
N VAL A 149 14.60 37.36 2.61
CA VAL A 149 14.50 36.80 3.96
C VAL A 149 15.62 37.35 4.85
N ASN A 150 15.23 37.96 5.97
CA ASN A 150 16.15 38.39 7.03
C ASN A 150 16.54 37.22 7.94
N TYR A 151 17.78 37.20 8.42
CA TYR A 151 18.28 36.16 9.33
C TYR A 151 18.53 36.78 10.69
N LEU A 152 17.81 36.32 11.69
CA LEU A 152 17.88 36.81 13.06
C LEU A 152 18.37 35.70 13.99
N ILE A 153 19.04 36.08 15.08
CA ILE A 153 19.35 35.21 16.21
C ILE A 153 18.48 35.63 17.39
N ALA A 154 17.90 34.62 18.05
CA ALA A 154 17.38 34.71 19.41
C ALA A 154 18.23 33.78 20.30
N ASP A 155 19.13 34.37 21.09
CA ASP A 155 20.06 33.67 22.00
C ASP A 155 19.60 33.83 23.45
N ASP A 156 20.46 33.53 24.43
CA ASP A 156 20.11 33.60 25.85
C ASP A 156 19.74 35.00 26.36
N GLU A 157 20.11 36.05 25.63
CA GLU A 157 19.77 37.43 25.97
C GLU A 157 18.39 37.83 25.41
N SER A 158 17.84 37.04 24.48
CA SER A 158 16.53 37.29 23.88
C SER A 158 15.38 36.77 24.76
N GLU A 159 14.19 37.32 24.57
CA GLU A 159 12.96 36.85 25.21
C GLU A 159 11.98 36.36 24.13
N LEU A 160 11.44 35.16 24.31
CA LEU A 160 10.40 34.58 23.44
C LEU A 160 9.06 34.61 24.15
N LEU A 161 8.06 35.21 23.51
CA LEU A 161 6.72 35.37 24.04
C LEU A 161 5.69 34.83 23.04
N TYR A 162 4.75 34.03 23.54
CA TYR A 162 3.56 33.64 22.80
C TYR A 162 2.51 34.74 22.91
N ILE A 163 1.88 35.09 21.79
CA ILE A 163 0.85 36.11 21.73
C ILE A 163 -0.44 35.46 21.26
N GLU A 164 -1.50 35.59 22.06
CA GLU A 164 -2.85 35.22 21.63
C GLU A 164 -3.36 36.19 20.58
N GLU A 165 -4.14 35.69 19.63
CA GLU A 165 -4.64 36.51 18.52
C GLU A 165 -5.57 37.63 19.01
N THR A 166 -6.27 37.45 20.14
CA THR A 166 -7.07 38.48 20.81
C THR A 166 -6.24 39.62 21.38
N ASP A 167 -4.99 39.35 21.77
CA ASP A 167 -4.09 40.34 22.36
C ASP A 167 -3.38 41.19 21.30
N MET A 168 -3.51 40.84 20.02
CA MET A 168 -2.96 41.61 18.90
C MET A 168 -3.38 43.08 18.88
N LEU A 169 -4.59 43.39 19.38
CA LEU A 169 -5.10 44.76 19.45
C LEU A 169 -4.23 45.68 20.32
N GLN A 170 -3.42 45.10 21.21
CA GLN A 170 -2.52 45.83 22.10
C GLN A 170 -1.20 46.23 21.42
N TYR A 171 -0.94 45.76 20.20
CA TYR A 171 0.32 45.96 19.49
C TYR A 171 0.14 46.84 18.24
N PRO A 172 1.02 47.82 18.00
CA PRO A 172 0.89 48.77 16.90
C PRO A 172 1.36 48.20 15.54
N LEU A 173 1.06 46.93 15.27
CA LEU A 173 1.40 46.26 14.03
C LEU A 173 0.20 46.24 13.07
N GLY A 174 0.50 46.19 11.77
CA GLY A 174 -0.53 45.98 10.76
C GLY A 174 -1.09 44.56 10.80
N PHE A 175 -1.81 44.20 9.75
CA PHE A 175 -2.31 42.84 9.56
C PHE A 175 -1.16 41.82 9.48
N ILE A 176 -1.11 40.87 10.43
CA ILE A 176 -0.21 39.71 10.37
C ILE A 176 -0.91 38.61 9.56
N PRO A 177 -0.30 38.12 8.46
CA PRO A 177 -0.95 37.17 7.57
C PRO A 177 -1.21 35.83 8.25
N GLN A 178 -2.33 35.20 7.86
CA GLN A 178 -2.61 33.82 8.23
C GLN A 178 -1.72 32.87 7.44
N LYS A 179 -1.44 31.70 8.01
CA LYS A 179 -0.76 30.64 7.27
C LYS A 179 -1.71 30.09 6.20
N ASN A 180 -1.30 30.16 4.94
CA ASN A 180 -2.09 29.61 3.84
C ASN A 180 -2.17 28.07 3.92
N PRO A 181 -3.33 27.48 3.59
CA PRO A 181 -3.44 26.03 3.50
C PRO A 181 -2.58 25.50 2.33
N PRO A 182 -2.09 24.26 2.41
CA PRO A 182 -1.33 23.68 1.33
C PRO A 182 -2.21 23.38 0.12
N LEU A 183 -1.69 23.64 -1.07
CA LEU A 183 -2.35 23.42 -2.35
C LEU A 183 -2.10 21.99 -2.88
N THR A 184 -3.06 21.44 -3.60
CA THR A 184 -2.88 20.25 -4.45
C THR A 184 -2.10 20.58 -5.72
N ILE A 185 -1.52 19.57 -6.38
CA ILE A 185 -0.77 19.79 -7.63
C ILE A 185 -1.65 20.41 -8.72
N LYS A 186 -2.92 19.98 -8.82
CA LYS A 186 -3.90 20.55 -9.74
C LYS A 186 -4.19 22.02 -9.47
N GLU A 187 -4.29 22.42 -8.20
CA GLU A 187 -4.51 23.83 -7.82
C GLU A 187 -3.30 24.68 -8.16
N VAL A 188 -2.07 24.21 -7.93
CA VAL A 188 -0.87 24.94 -8.32
C VAL A 188 -0.87 25.26 -9.81
N TYR A 189 -1.27 24.31 -10.68
CA TYR A 189 -1.37 24.57 -12.11
C TYR A 189 -2.41 25.65 -12.47
N LYS A 190 -3.53 25.74 -11.74
CA LYS A 190 -4.57 26.75 -12.01
C LYS A 190 -4.09 28.18 -11.80
N ILE A 191 -3.21 28.39 -10.81
CA ILE A 191 -2.69 29.72 -10.44
C ILE A 191 -1.19 29.88 -10.75
N ALA A 192 -0.61 28.97 -11.53
CA ALA A 192 0.84 28.90 -11.74
C ALA A 192 1.42 30.20 -12.32
N LYS A 193 0.68 30.85 -13.23
CA LYS A 193 1.13 32.10 -13.86
C LYS A 193 1.31 33.21 -12.82
N GLU A 194 0.29 33.45 -11.98
CA GLU A 194 0.33 34.44 -10.90
C GLU A 194 1.47 34.12 -9.92
N LEU A 195 1.62 32.85 -9.53
CA LEU A 195 2.69 32.42 -8.62
C LEU A 195 4.10 32.64 -9.19
N VAL A 196 4.28 32.43 -10.50
CA VAL A 196 5.56 32.68 -11.18
C VAL A 196 5.85 34.17 -11.25
N ASP A 197 4.86 34.99 -11.60
CA ASP A 197 5.01 36.44 -11.75
C ASP A 197 5.33 37.11 -10.40
N GLU A 198 4.72 36.64 -9.31
CA GLU A 198 4.98 37.13 -7.95
C GLU A 198 6.24 36.52 -7.32
N GLY A 199 6.68 35.34 -7.78
CA GLY A 199 7.76 34.58 -7.13
C GLY A 199 7.37 34.04 -5.74
N SER A 200 6.07 33.87 -5.50
CA SER A 200 5.49 33.50 -4.20
C SER A 200 5.91 32.09 -3.77
N GLU A 201 6.18 31.92 -2.47
CA GLU A 201 6.37 30.59 -1.88
C GLU A 201 5.00 29.99 -1.54
N ILE A 202 4.83 28.71 -1.87
CA ILE A 202 3.63 27.94 -1.58
C ILE A 202 3.94 26.70 -0.76
N ASP A 203 2.95 26.28 0.01
CA ASP A 203 2.91 24.95 0.60
C ASP A 203 2.11 24.05 -0.36
N VAL A 204 2.63 22.87 -0.67
CA VAL A 204 2.04 21.97 -1.66
C VAL A 204 2.00 20.53 -1.15
N ARG A 205 0.91 19.83 -1.43
CA ARG A 205 0.75 18.41 -1.18
C ARG A 205 0.68 17.62 -2.47
N GLY A 206 1.29 16.44 -2.46
CA GLY A 206 1.19 15.50 -3.56
C GLY A 206 1.87 14.17 -3.27
N ILE A 207 1.55 13.17 -4.09
CA ILE A 207 2.09 11.81 -3.96
C ILE A 207 3.41 11.71 -4.71
N VAL A 208 4.47 11.28 -4.04
CA VAL A 208 5.78 11.06 -4.66
C VAL A 208 5.66 9.93 -5.67
N SER A 209 5.66 10.25 -6.96
CA SER A 209 5.52 9.25 -8.04
C SER A 209 6.87 8.82 -8.62
N TRP A 210 7.91 9.66 -8.46
CA TRP A 210 9.26 9.37 -8.92
C TRP A 210 10.31 10.13 -8.10
N ILE A 211 11.43 9.47 -7.85
CA ILE A 211 12.60 10.00 -7.12
C ILE A 211 13.82 9.80 -8.00
N GLY A 212 14.52 10.89 -8.32
CA GLY A 212 15.77 10.85 -9.07
C GLY A 212 16.97 10.49 -8.20
N LYS A 213 18.16 10.50 -8.81
CA LYS A 213 19.42 10.44 -8.07
C LYS A 213 19.79 11.82 -7.55
N VAL A 214 20.59 11.85 -6.49
CA VAL A 214 21.19 13.10 -6.02
C VAL A 214 22.37 13.44 -6.93
N ASP A 215 22.26 14.54 -7.66
CA ASP A 215 23.31 15.09 -8.49
C ASP A 215 24.09 16.17 -7.73
N VAL A 216 25.36 16.38 -8.07
CA VAL A 216 26.17 17.50 -7.57
C VAL A 216 26.33 18.51 -8.69
N VAL A 217 25.83 19.72 -8.47
CA VAL A 217 25.87 20.81 -9.44
C VAL A 217 26.87 21.88 -8.98
N LYS A 218 27.85 22.19 -9.82
CA LYS A 218 28.78 23.32 -9.61
C LYS A 218 28.08 24.61 -10.01
N ARG A 219 27.91 25.54 -9.07
CA ARG A 219 27.44 26.90 -9.37
C ARG A 219 28.60 27.79 -9.83
N ASN A 220 28.26 28.91 -10.49
CA ASN A 220 29.22 29.95 -10.90
C ASN A 220 30.10 30.48 -9.74
N THR A 221 29.68 30.26 -8.49
CA THR A 221 30.38 30.64 -7.26
C THR A 221 31.43 29.61 -6.78
N LYS A 222 31.82 28.62 -7.60
CA LYS A 222 32.68 27.46 -7.25
C LYS A 222 32.16 26.56 -6.12
N LYS A 223 31.01 26.86 -5.51
CA LYS A 223 30.37 25.99 -4.51
C LYS A 223 29.59 24.87 -5.20
N GLU A 224 29.83 23.65 -4.74
CA GLU A 224 29.06 22.47 -5.10
C GLU A 224 27.77 22.42 -4.29
N VAL A 225 26.64 22.24 -4.98
CA VAL A 225 25.32 22.14 -4.36
C VAL A 225 24.64 20.88 -4.86
N LYS A 226 24.12 20.09 -3.93
CA LYS A 226 23.36 18.87 -4.24
C LYS A 226 21.99 19.22 -4.80
N LYS A 227 21.53 18.43 -5.74
CA LYS A 227 20.24 18.56 -6.43
C LYS A 227 19.55 17.21 -6.46
N LEU A 228 18.28 17.16 -6.11
CA LEU A 228 17.42 16.00 -6.29
C LEU A 228 16.23 16.43 -7.14
N THR A 229 15.89 15.63 -8.14
CA THR A 229 14.66 15.83 -8.91
C THR A 229 13.62 14.83 -8.42
N LEU A 230 12.41 15.30 -8.15
CA LEU A 230 11.25 14.49 -7.79
C LEU A 230 10.09 14.77 -8.76
N ARG A 231 9.10 13.86 -8.79
CA ARG A 231 7.76 14.19 -9.31
C ARG A 231 6.72 13.95 -8.24
N LEU A 232 5.90 14.98 -8.01
CA LEU A 232 4.70 14.89 -7.19
C LEU A 232 3.49 14.77 -8.13
N ARG A 233 2.67 13.76 -7.90
CA ARG A 233 1.40 13.53 -8.57
C ARG A 233 0.29 14.12 -7.71
N ASP A 234 -0.78 14.59 -8.35
CA ASP A 234 -1.98 15.03 -7.65
C ASP A 234 -2.61 13.90 -6.81
N GLU A 235 -3.27 14.25 -5.72
CA GLU A 235 -3.86 13.27 -4.79
C GLU A 235 -5.07 12.54 -5.42
N VAL A 236 -5.80 13.22 -6.30
CA VAL A 236 -7.05 12.73 -6.90
C VAL A 236 -6.84 12.37 -8.37
N ASP A 237 -6.18 13.24 -9.15
CA ASP A 237 -6.03 13.07 -10.60
C ASP A 237 -4.63 12.53 -10.97
N GLU A 238 -4.53 11.23 -11.21
CA GLU A 238 -3.23 10.58 -11.39
C GLU A 238 -2.45 11.01 -12.64
N ASN A 239 -3.13 11.65 -13.59
CA ASN A 239 -2.52 12.16 -14.81
C ASN A 239 -1.82 13.51 -14.60
N ILE A 240 -2.16 14.22 -13.51
CA ILE A 240 -1.56 15.50 -13.18
C ILE A 240 -0.33 15.23 -12.31
N SER A 241 0.84 15.68 -12.79
CA SER A 241 2.06 15.61 -12.01
C SER A 241 2.96 16.80 -12.28
N MET A 242 3.68 17.22 -11.25
CA MET A 242 4.58 18.35 -11.29
C MET A 242 5.99 17.94 -10.91
N ARG A 243 6.97 18.49 -11.62
CA ARG A 243 8.38 18.33 -11.32
C ARG A 243 8.76 19.19 -10.12
N VAL A 244 9.55 18.63 -9.21
CA VAL A 244 10.11 19.34 -8.07
C VAL A 244 11.62 19.22 -8.09
N ILE A 245 12.32 20.35 -8.01
CA ILE A 245 13.76 20.44 -7.86
C ILE A 245 14.10 20.79 -6.42
N VAL A 246 14.69 19.84 -5.71
CA VAL A 246 15.12 20.01 -4.33
C VAL A 246 16.62 20.29 -4.32
N TRP A 247 17.03 21.30 -3.57
CA TRP A 247 18.41 21.75 -3.48
C TRP A 247 19.01 21.51 -2.09
N GLY A 248 20.34 21.42 -2.03
CA GLY A 248 21.11 21.47 -0.79
C GLY A 248 20.90 20.25 0.10
N ASP A 249 20.69 20.50 1.39
CA ASP A 249 20.62 19.44 2.40
C ASP A 249 19.29 18.70 2.33
N ASN A 250 18.22 19.41 2.00
CA ASN A 250 16.91 18.81 1.74
C ASN A 250 17.02 17.77 0.61
N ALA A 251 17.83 18.00 -0.42
CA ALA A 251 18.04 17.02 -1.48
C ALA A 251 18.65 15.71 -0.94
N SER A 252 19.63 15.80 -0.04
CA SER A 252 20.24 14.61 0.59
C SER A 252 19.30 13.91 1.55
N HIS A 253 18.51 14.68 2.31
CA HIS A 253 17.58 14.15 3.30
C HIS A 253 16.43 13.42 2.61
N MET A 254 15.78 14.09 1.65
CA MET A 254 14.63 13.56 0.91
C MET A 254 15.01 12.31 0.13
N ALA A 255 16.20 12.26 -0.49
CA ALA A 255 16.66 11.06 -1.19
C ALA A 255 16.88 9.86 -0.27
N ARG A 256 17.16 10.08 1.03
CA ARG A 256 17.34 9.00 2.01
C ARG A 256 16.03 8.56 2.64
N GLU A 257 15.07 9.46 2.83
CA GLU A 257 13.85 9.18 3.59
C GLU A 257 12.65 8.84 2.72
N LEU A 258 12.52 9.47 1.55
CA LEU A 258 11.35 9.31 0.71
C LEU A 258 11.38 7.98 -0.04
N ILE A 259 10.18 7.42 -0.20
CA ILE A 259 9.88 6.33 -1.12
C ILE A 259 8.73 6.78 -2.03
N VAL A 260 8.59 6.11 -3.18
CA VAL A 260 7.45 6.32 -4.07
C VAL A 260 6.16 5.89 -3.35
N GLY A 261 5.07 6.64 -3.55
CA GLY A 261 3.77 6.44 -2.89
C GLY A 261 3.56 7.32 -1.66
N VAL A 262 4.60 7.96 -1.14
CA VAL A 262 4.48 8.90 0.00
C VAL A 262 3.62 10.11 -0.37
N LEU A 263 2.60 10.40 0.44
CA LEU A 263 1.94 11.69 0.46
C LEU A 263 2.84 12.69 1.18
N LEU A 264 3.42 13.61 0.40
CA LEU A 264 4.37 14.61 0.86
C LEU A 264 3.67 15.96 0.98
N LEU A 265 3.82 16.62 2.13
CA LEU A 265 3.65 18.06 2.28
C LEU A 265 5.01 18.71 2.12
N LEU A 266 5.15 19.62 1.16
CA LEU A 266 6.33 20.42 0.91
C LEU A 266 6.01 21.88 1.20
N GLU A 267 6.59 22.42 2.27
CA GLU A 267 6.33 23.79 2.75
C GLU A 267 7.39 24.76 2.20
N GLY A 268 6.95 25.93 1.72
CA GLY A 268 7.83 26.99 1.22
C GLY A 268 8.55 26.64 -0.09
N ALA A 269 7.85 26.01 -1.04
CA ALA A 269 8.35 25.78 -2.38
C ALA A 269 8.09 27.00 -3.28
N VAL A 270 9.02 27.33 -4.17
CA VAL A 270 8.87 28.42 -5.14
C VAL A 270 8.47 27.85 -6.50
N VAL A 271 7.40 28.39 -7.09
CA VAL A 271 7.01 28.04 -8.46
C VAL A 271 7.91 28.75 -9.47
N LYS A 272 8.43 28.02 -10.45
CA LYS A 272 9.28 28.58 -11.49
C LYS A 272 8.93 28.04 -12.86
N LYS A 273 9.10 28.89 -13.86
CA LYS A 273 9.17 28.48 -15.26
C LYS A 273 10.50 27.81 -15.56
N ASN A 274 10.45 26.62 -16.13
CA ASN A 274 11.62 25.93 -16.66
C ASN A 274 11.91 26.41 -18.08
N GLU A 275 12.75 27.44 -18.21
CA GLU A 275 13.14 28.03 -19.50
C GLU A 275 13.68 27.00 -20.50
N PHE A 276 14.52 26.07 -20.05
CA PHE A 276 15.14 25.09 -20.94
C PHE A 276 14.12 24.11 -21.50
N LEU A 277 13.29 23.50 -20.64
CA LEU A 277 12.26 22.56 -21.08
C LEU A 277 11.16 23.28 -21.87
N SER A 278 10.83 24.51 -21.48
CA SER A 278 9.80 25.28 -22.20
C SER A 278 10.22 25.55 -23.65
N ARG A 279 11.48 25.96 -23.88
CA ARG A 279 12.02 26.13 -25.24
C ARG A 279 12.12 24.83 -26.00
N LYS A 280 12.52 23.74 -25.33
CA LYS A 280 12.69 22.43 -25.95
C LYS A 280 11.36 21.82 -26.41
N LEU A 281 10.29 22.01 -25.64
CA LEU A 281 8.98 21.42 -25.90
C LEU A 281 8.03 22.36 -26.65
N GLY A 282 8.32 23.66 -26.69
CA GLY A 282 7.44 24.66 -27.32
C GLY A 282 6.19 24.99 -26.50
N GLU A 283 6.13 24.56 -25.23
CA GLU A 283 5.04 24.81 -24.29
C GLU A 283 5.60 25.32 -22.95
N GLU A 284 4.79 26.00 -22.15
CA GLU A 284 5.24 26.49 -20.85
C GLU A 284 5.34 25.35 -19.83
N VAL A 285 6.55 25.11 -19.33
CA VAL A 285 6.83 24.06 -18.34
C VAL A 285 7.04 24.69 -16.98
N ILE A 286 6.13 24.41 -16.05
CA ILE A 286 6.21 24.87 -14.66
C ILE A 286 6.80 23.77 -13.76
N GLU A 287 7.66 24.17 -12.82
CA GLU A 287 8.24 23.29 -11.81
C GLU A 287 8.37 23.98 -10.45
N LEU A 288 8.46 23.19 -9.39
CA LEU A 288 8.68 23.66 -8.03
C LEU A 288 10.16 23.62 -7.67
N HIS A 289 10.61 24.59 -6.89
CA HIS A 289 11.95 24.64 -6.33
C HIS A 289 11.89 24.69 -4.81
N ALA A 290 12.54 23.74 -4.14
CA ALA A 290 12.63 23.68 -2.69
C ALA A 290 14.09 23.75 -2.25
N GLY A 291 14.40 24.69 -1.36
CA GLY A 291 15.75 24.92 -0.84
C GLY A 291 15.86 24.57 0.64
N ASN A 292 16.94 25.04 1.30
CA ASN A 292 17.16 24.84 2.73
C ASN A 292 16.19 25.65 3.63
N LEU A 293 15.50 26.65 3.07
CA LEU A 293 14.43 27.39 3.77
C LEU A 293 13.06 26.73 3.61
N SER A 294 12.95 25.71 2.77
CA SER A 294 11.75 24.89 2.62
C SER A 294 11.78 23.78 3.68
N ASN A 295 10.61 23.26 4.00
CA ASN A 295 10.47 22.09 4.86
C ASN A 295 9.63 21.03 4.16
N TYR A 296 9.66 19.80 4.67
CA TYR A 296 8.75 18.77 4.19
C TYR A 296 8.35 17.82 5.30
N LYS A 297 7.13 17.31 5.20
CA LYS A 297 6.53 16.35 6.11
C LYS A 297 5.96 15.20 5.30
N ILE A 298 6.22 13.99 5.76
CA ILE A 298 5.61 12.77 5.24
C ILE A 298 4.29 12.63 5.98
N LEU A 299 3.18 12.86 5.29
CA LEU A 299 1.85 12.83 5.90
C LEU A 299 1.32 11.40 5.97
N ASP A 300 1.47 10.66 4.88
CA ASP A 300 0.98 9.30 4.76
C ASP A 300 1.73 8.55 3.65
N VAL A 301 1.44 7.26 3.48
CA VAL A 301 1.89 6.46 2.34
C VAL A 301 0.69 5.89 1.63
N LYS A 302 0.41 6.37 0.40
CA LYS A 302 -0.63 5.81 -0.45
C LYS A 302 -0.24 4.37 -0.76
N ARG A 303 -1.12 3.44 -0.39
CA ARG A 303 -1.02 2.02 -0.66
C ARG A 303 -2.29 1.53 -1.31
N ASP A 304 -2.13 0.65 -2.30
CA ASP A 304 -3.24 -0.07 -2.87
C ASP A 304 -3.59 -1.24 -1.96
N LYS A 305 -4.88 -1.46 -1.72
CA LYS A 305 -5.36 -2.63 -1.00
C LYS A 305 -5.39 -3.82 -1.93
N ILE A 306 -4.91 -4.97 -1.48
CA ILE A 306 -4.83 -6.19 -2.30
C ILE A 306 -6.19 -6.55 -2.92
N THR A 307 -7.29 -6.41 -2.19
CA THR A 307 -8.64 -6.75 -2.70
C THR A 307 -9.18 -5.79 -3.75
N GLU A 308 -8.59 -4.60 -3.89
CA GLU A 308 -9.04 -3.56 -4.83
C GLU A 308 -8.22 -3.56 -6.14
N LEU A 309 -7.21 -4.44 -6.22
CA LEU A 309 -6.33 -4.55 -7.39
C LEU A 309 -7.07 -5.09 -8.61
N LYS A 310 -6.74 -4.52 -9.78
CA LYS A 310 -7.31 -4.92 -11.08
C LYS A 310 -6.23 -5.36 -12.06
N PRO A 311 -6.44 -6.43 -12.86
CA PRO A 311 -5.53 -6.79 -13.93
C PRO A 311 -5.19 -5.60 -14.84
N GLY A 312 -3.92 -5.50 -15.24
CA GLY A 312 -3.40 -4.43 -16.09
C GLY A 312 -2.99 -3.16 -15.34
N SER A 313 -3.36 -3.01 -14.06
CA SER A 313 -2.97 -1.85 -13.25
C SER A 313 -1.54 -1.97 -12.70
N LYS A 314 -0.89 -0.82 -12.47
CA LYS A 314 0.35 -0.75 -11.71
C LYS A 314 0.00 -0.42 -10.27
N ALA A 315 0.54 -1.20 -9.32
CA ALA A 315 0.18 -1.09 -7.92
C ALA A 315 1.41 -0.98 -7.01
N VAL A 316 1.21 -0.39 -5.84
CA VAL A 316 2.15 -0.34 -4.72
C VAL A 316 1.43 -0.88 -3.49
N ILE A 317 1.82 -2.08 -3.06
CA ILE A 317 1.25 -2.73 -1.87
C ILE A 317 2.27 -2.81 -0.75
N PHE A 318 1.78 -2.67 0.48
CA PHE A 318 2.53 -2.96 1.70
C PHE A 318 1.94 -4.22 2.32
N GLY A 319 2.80 -5.13 2.76
CA GLY A 319 2.35 -6.38 3.33
C GLY A 319 3.44 -7.15 4.05
N PHE A 320 3.04 -8.31 4.53
CA PHE A 320 3.93 -9.31 5.12
C PHE A 320 4.06 -10.49 4.18
N VAL A 321 5.25 -11.05 4.07
CA VAL A 321 5.48 -12.27 3.31
C VAL A 321 4.77 -13.44 4.00
N LEU A 322 3.96 -14.18 3.24
CA LEU A 322 3.24 -15.35 3.71
C LEU A 322 3.92 -16.62 3.18
N GLY A 323 4.52 -17.37 4.11
CA GLY A 323 5.26 -18.59 3.81
C GLY A 323 6.62 -18.34 3.16
N ASN A 324 7.36 -19.43 2.92
CA ASN A 324 8.71 -19.33 2.37
C ASN A 324 8.68 -19.12 0.86
N PRO A 325 9.41 -18.12 0.34
CA PRO A 325 9.56 -17.95 -1.09
C PRO A 325 10.17 -19.16 -1.79
N ARG A 326 9.82 -19.33 -3.08
CA ARG A 326 10.33 -20.40 -3.92
C ARG A 326 11.04 -19.81 -5.13
N ILE A 327 12.32 -20.15 -5.29
CA ILE A 327 13.09 -19.86 -6.51
C ILE A 327 12.90 -21.03 -7.47
N ARG A 328 12.64 -20.72 -8.74
CA ARG A 328 12.48 -21.67 -9.84
C ARG A 328 13.32 -21.22 -11.02
N THR A 329 13.66 -22.16 -11.90
CA THR A 329 14.37 -21.87 -13.14
C THR A 329 13.49 -22.09 -14.36
N TYR A 330 13.82 -21.41 -15.45
CA TYR A 330 13.23 -21.58 -16.78
C TYR A 330 14.27 -21.30 -17.85
N THR A 331 14.08 -21.84 -19.03
CA THR A 331 14.92 -21.53 -20.20
C THR A 331 14.25 -20.42 -21.00
N ASP A 332 14.99 -19.34 -21.26
CA ASP A 332 14.48 -18.23 -22.08
C ASP A 332 14.48 -18.55 -23.58
N SER A 333 13.99 -17.61 -24.39
CA SER A 333 13.95 -17.75 -25.86
C SER A 333 15.34 -17.86 -26.50
N GLU A 334 16.41 -17.50 -25.79
CA GLU A 334 17.80 -17.59 -26.24
C GLU A 334 18.46 -18.90 -25.76
N GLY A 335 17.72 -19.80 -25.12
CA GLY A 335 18.24 -21.07 -24.60
C GLY A 335 18.99 -20.93 -23.28
N LYS A 336 18.97 -19.75 -22.65
CA LYS A 336 19.68 -19.49 -21.39
C LYS A 336 18.80 -19.84 -20.19
N GLU A 337 19.37 -20.53 -19.21
CA GLU A 337 18.69 -20.76 -17.93
C GLU A 337 18.62 -19.46 -17.12
N ARG A 338 17.42 -19.11 -16.68
CA ARG A 338 17.11 -17.95 -15.85
C ARG A 338 16.34 -18.37 -14.62
N SER A 339 16.40 -17.56 -13.57
CA SER A 339 15.66 -17.79 -12.34
C SER A 339 14.53 -16.77 -12.14
N TYR A 340 13.44 -17.22 -11.54
CA TYR A 340 12.36 -16.37 -11.05
C TYR A 340 11.97 -16.82 -9.65
N MET A 341 11.45 -15.89 -8.85
CA MET A 341 11.05 -16.16 -7.47
C MET A 341 9.57 -15.86 -7.29
N VAL A 342 8.93 -16.73 -6.50
CA VAL A 342 7.50 -16.70 -6.22
C VAL A 342 7.31 -16.69 -4.72
N PHE A 343 6.48 -15.78 -4.23
CA PHE A 343 6.10 -15.71 -2.82
C PHE A 343 4.70 -15.11 -2.70
N TYR A 344 4.12 -15.16 -1.50
CA TYR A 344 2.83 -14.55 -1.22
C TYR A 344 3.04 -13.35 -0.30
N VAL A 345 2.24 -12.32 -0.50
CA VAL A 345 2.23 -11.13 0.35
C VAL A 345 0.79 -10.90 0.82
N GLY A 346 0.62 -10.67 2.11
CA GLY A 346 -0.67 -10.36 2.71
C GLY A 346 -0.71 -8.97 3.31
N ASP A 347 -1.85 -8.31 3.21
CA ASP A 347 -2.22 -7.09 3.92
C ASP A 347 -3.48 -7.36 4.77
N GLU A 348 -4.05 -6.32 5.39
CA GLU A 348 -5.29 -6.48 6.19
C GLU A 348 -6.54 -6.81 5.35
N THR A 349 -6.46 -6.74 4.03
CA THR A 349 -7.58 -6.94 3.10
C THR A 349 -7.57 -8.32 2.45
N GLY A 350 -6.39 -8.89 2.20
CA GLY A 350 -6.23 -10.23 1.62
C GLY A 350 -4.77 -10.59 1.37
N ASN A 351 -4.54 -11.53 0.45
CA ASN A 351 -3.20 -11.93 0.03
C ASN A 351 -3.10 -12.05 -1.50
N ILE A 352 -1.89 -11.84 -2.02
CA ILE A 352 -1.60 -11.92 -3.45
C ILE A 352 -0.29 -12.67 -3.69
N ARG A 353 -0.27 -13.43 -4.79
CA ARG A 353 0.95 -14.06 -5.30
C ARG A 353 1.81 -13.02 -6.00
N VAL A 354 3.06 -12.91 -5.60
CA VAL A 354 4.08 -12.06 -6.23
C VAL A 354 5.04 -12.93 -7.02
N VAL A 355 5.33 -12.51 -8.25
CA VAL A 355 6.28 -13.16 -9.15
C VAL A 355 7.34 -12.15 -9.58
N THR A 356 8.59 -12.39 -9.20
CA THR A 356 9.73 -11.58 -9.65
C THR A 356 10.53 -12.34 -10.69
N TRP A 357 10.65 -11.74 -11.88
CA TRP A 357 11.36 -12.30 -13.04
C TRP A 357 12.76 -11.71 -13.20
N LYS A 358 13.12 -10.72 -12.36
CA LYS A 358 14.41 -10.02 -12.45
C LYS A 358 15.45 -10.75 -11.63
N GLU A 359 16.47 -11.30 -12.28
CA GLU A 359 17.58 -12.03 -11.61
C GLU A 359 18.24 -11.21 -10.49
N GLU A 360 18.39 -9.91 -10.67
CA GLU A 360 18.90 -8.97 -9.65
C GLU A 360 18.00 -8.92 -8.40
N GLU A 361 16.68 -8.92 -8.58
CA GLU A 361 15.73 -8.94 -7.46
C GLU A 361 15.67 -10.33 -6.82
N VAL A 362 15.74 -11.42 -7.61
CA VAL A 362 15.83 -12.79 -7.07
C VAL A 362 17.05 -12.92 -6.15
N SER A 363 18.22 -12.43 -6.58
CA SER A 363 19.45 -12.46 -5.79
C SER A 363 19.34 -11.64 -4.50
N LYS A 364 18.78 -10.43 -4.61
CA LYS A 364 18.54 -9.51 -3.49
C LYS A 364 17.56 -10.08 -2.45
N LEU A 365 16.56 -10.83 -2.90
CA LEU A 365 15.51 -11.41 -2.06
C LEU A 365 15.81 -12.85 -1.62
N SER A 366 17.02 -13.36 -1.86
CA SER A 366 17.41 -14.74 -1.50
C SER A 366 17.23 -15.08 -0.01
N LYS A 367 17.26 -14.07 0.87
CA LYS A 367 17.07 -14.20 2.33
C LYS A 367 15.64 -13.92 2.81
N LEU A 368 14.72 -13.60 1.89
CA LEU A 368 13.35 -13.26 2.22
C LEU A 368 12.65 -14.48 2.87
N GLY A 369 12.00 -14.26 4.00
CA GLY A 369 11.34 -15.28 4.79
C GLY A 369 9.90 -14.93 5.17
N ASN A 370 9.20 -15.91 5.75
CA ASN A 370 7.85 -15.72 6.26
C ASN A 370 7.83 -14.65 7.37
N GLY A 371 6.88 -13.72 7.29
CA GLY A 371 6.71 -12.62 8.25
C GLY A 371 7.56 -11.38 7.95
N ASP A 372 8.39 -11.38 6.91
CA ASP A 372 9.13 -10.19 6.51
C ASP A 372 8.20 -9.08 6.01
N LYS A 373 8.45 -7.85 6.43
CA LYS A 373 7.76 -6.66 5.91
C LYS A 373 8.26 -6.36 4.51
N VAL A 374 7.34 -6.15 3.58
CA VAL A 374 7.67 -5.81 2.20
C VAL A 374 6.81 -4.68 1.66
N LEU A 375 7.43 -3.84 0.82
CA LEU A 375 6.75 -3.01 -0.16
C LEU A 375 6.98 -3.64 -1.53
N VAL A 376 5.90 -3.97 -2.24
CA VAL A 376 5.97 -4.53 -3.59
C VAL A 376 5.43 -3.51 -4.57
N LYS A 377 6.24 -3.18 -5.58
CA LYS A 377 5.83 -2.35 -6.71
C LYS A 377 5.93 -3.15 -7.99
N GLY A 378 4.84 -3.20 -8.75
CA GLY A 378 4.72 -4.11 -9.87
C GLY A 378 3.40 -3.93 -10.63
N VAL A 379 3.21 -4.78 -11.63
CA VAL A 379 2.02 -4.79 -12.49
C VAL A 379 1.14 -5.97 -12.10
N VAL A 380 -0.14 -5.69 -11.88
CA VAL A 380 -1.15 -6.71 -11.59
C VAL A 380 -1.52 -7.40 -12.90
N LYS A 381 -1.52 -8.73 -12.92
CA LYS A 381 -1.91 -9.55 -14.07
C LYS A 381 -2.92 -10.61 -13.66
N GLU A 382 -3.69 -11.07 -14.63
CA GLU A 382 -4.47 -12.29 -14.44
C GLU A 382 -3.53 -13.46 -14.12
N SER A 383 -3.87 -14.21 -13.08
CA SER A 383 -3.12 -15.39 -12.74
C SER A 383 -3.57 -16.56 -13.59
N LYS A 384 -2.60 -17.23 -14.22
CA LYS A 384 -2.82 -18.55 -14.84
C LYS A 384 -2.59 -19.70 -13.85
N PHE A 385 -2.26 -19.39 -12.59
CA PHE A 385 -1.75 -20.35 -11.61
C PHE A 385 -2.16 -20.05 -10.17
N GLY A 386 -2.83 -20.99 -9.50
CA GLY A 386 -3.20 -20.88 -8.08
C GLY A 386 -4.70 -20.64 -7.90
N LYS A 387 -5.13 -20.43 -6.66
CA LYS A 387 -6.54 -20.12 -6.33
C LYS A 387 -6.92 -18.65 -6.61
N SER A 388 -5.94 -17.75 -6.60
CA SER A 388 -6.14 -16.31 -6.84
C SER A 388 -6.36 -16.00 -8.32
N LEU A 389 -7.31 -15.12 -8.64
CA LEU A 389 -7.57 -14.65 -10.01
C LEU A 389 -6.47 -13.73 -10.55
N ILE A 390 -5.69 -13.09 -9.67
CA ILE A 390 -4.64 -12.15 -10.05
C ILE A 390 -3.32 -12.44 -9.34
N GLU A 391 -2.23 -11.99 -9.94
CA GLU A 391 -0.89 -12.03 -9.38
C GLU A 391 -0.12 -10.75 -9.74
N MET A 392 0.86 -10.40 -8.93
CA MET A 392 1.64 -9.19 -9.12
C MET A 392 3.01 -9.54 -9.71
N HIS A 393 3.32 -8.97 -10.87
CA HIS A 393 4.59 -9.17 -11.57
C HIS A 393 5.56 -8.03 -11.27
N VAL A 394 6.75 -8.38 -10.79
CA VAL A 394 7.90 -7.49 -10.66
C VAL A 394 8.82 -7.78 -11.83
N SER A 395 8.62 -7.04 -12.93
CA SER A 395 9.29 -7.35 -14.22
C SER A 395 9.80 -6.14 -14.99
N THR A 396 9.18 -4.96 -14.84
CA THR A 396 9.55 -3.77 -15.64
C THR A 396 10.54 -2.86 -14.92
N GLN A 397 11.11 -1.90 -15.65
CA GLN A 397 12.00 -0.91 -15.08
C GLN A 397 11.26 -0.05 -14.04
N GLY A 398 11.77 -0.04 -12.81
CA GLY A 398 11.16 0.65 -11.67
C GLY A 398 10.14 -0.16 -10.87
N ASP A 399 9.94 -1.44 -11.21
CA ASP A 399 9.32 -2.44 -10.34
C ASP A 399 10.40 -3.06 -9.45
N ASN A 400 10.08 -3.26 -8.17
CA ASN A 400 11.01 -3.77 -7.18
C ASN A 400 10.28 -4.26 -5.93
N VAL A 401 10.96 -5.07 -5.15
CA VAL A 401 10.56 -5.41 -3.78
C VAL A 401 11.52 -4.74 -2.81
N ILE A 402 10.98 -4.02 -1.85
CA ILE A 402 11.75 -3.43 -0.75
C ILE A 402 11.43 -4.24 0.51
N VAL A 403 12.44 -4.93 1.03
CA VAL A 403 12.35 -5.63 2.31
C VAL A 403 12.61 -4.62 3.43
N ASP A 404 11.80 -4.70 4.47
CA ASP A 404 11.79 -3.77 5.61
C ASP A 404 11.81 -2.29 5.17
N PRO A 405 10.76 -1.84 4.45
CA PRO A 405 10.73 -0.48 3.94
C PRO A 405 10.76 0.51 5.12
N LYS A 406 11.58 1.56 4.99
CA LYS A 406 11.78 2.59 6.04
C LYS A 406 10.48 3.18 6.55
N LEU A 407 9.49 3.30 5.68
CA LEU A 407 8.14 3.68 6.00
C LEU A 407 7.27 2.47 5.77
N PHE A 408 6.65 1.97 6.84
CA PHE A 408 5.67 0.89 6.80
C PHE A 408 4.40 1.39 7.50
N PRO A 409 3.21 1.20 6.92
CA PRO A 409 1.95 1.65 7.51
C PRO A 409 1.80 1.13 8.94
N LYS A 410 1.64 2.03 9.91
CA LYS A 410 1.59 1.68 11.35
C LYS A 410 0.35 0.86 11.70
N ASP A 411 -0.72 1.04 10.93
CA ASP A 411 -2.00 0.36 11.07
C ASP A 411 -1.98 -1.07 10.48
N LEU A 412 -1.01 -1.41 9.64
CA LEU A 412 -0.81 -2.73 9.06
C LEU A 412 0.06 -3.61 9.99
N THR A 413 -0.55 -4.64 10.56
CA THR A 413 0.12 -5.55 11.51
C THR A 413 -0.04 -7.00 11.08
N ILE A 414 0.92 -7.86 11.42
CA ILE A 414 0.87 -9.29 11.07
C ILE A 414 -0.39 -9.97 11.62
N GLU A 415 -0.87 -9.56 12.80
CA GLU A 415 -2.10 -10.07 13.39
C GLU A 415 -3.34 -9.73 12.54
N LYS A 416 -3.39 -8.52 11.97
CA LYS A 416 -4.48 -8.12 11.07
C LYS A 416 -4.41 -8.90 9.75
N VAL A 417 -3.22 -9.13 9.23
CA VAL A 417 -3.02 -9.98 8.03
C VAL A 417 -3.52 -11.39 8.32
N GLN A 418 -3.10 -12.01 9.42
CA GLN A 418 -3.54 -13.36 9.81
C GLN A 418 -5.04 -13.44 10.13
N LYS A 419 -5.66 -12.38 10.66
CA LYS A 419 -7.11 -12.31 10.88
C LYS A 419 -7.90 -12.10 9.59
N GLY A 420 -7.38 -11.30 8.66
CA GLY A 420 -7.95 -11.13 7.31
C GLY A 420 -7.83 -12.40 6.47
N ASP A 421 -6.74 -13.15 6.65
CA ASP A 421 -6.47 -14.44 6.02
C ASP A 421 -7.42 -15.56 6.52
N LYS A 422 -8.02 -15.39 7.70
CA LYS A 422 -8.97 -16.37 8.31
C LYS A 422 -10.37 -16.40 7.69
N GLY A 423 -10.60 -15.81 6.52
CA GLY A 423 -11.94 -15.90 5.91
C GLY A 423 -12.22 -15.06 4.67
N LYS A 424 -11.23 -14.36 4.11
CA LYS A 424 -11.36 -13.77 2.78
C LYS A 424 -10.24 -14.30 1.89
N GLU A 425 -10.52 -15.43 1.23
CA GLU A 425 -9.84 -15.79 -0.03
C GLU A 425 -10.05 -14.60 -0.98
N GLY A 426 -9.12 -13.66 -0.97
CA GLY A 426 -9.16 -12.45 -1.77
C GLY A 426 -9.05 -12.83 -3.24
N LEU A 427 -10.15 -12.62 -3.95
CA LEU A 427 -10.48 -13.01 -5.33
C LEU A 427 -11.18 -14.36 -5.36
N GLU A 428 -12.50 -14.28 -5.60
CA GLU A 428 -13.40 -15.41 -5.85
C GLU A 428 -12.62 -16.55 -6.50
N ALA A 429 -12.52 -17.69 -5.79
CA ALA A 429 -12.01 -18.91 -6.38
C ALA A 429 -12.74 -19.07 -7.71
N ARG A 430 -12.01 -19.02 -8.83
CA ARG A 430 -12.55 -19.18 -10.18
C ARG A 430 -13.63 -20.25 -10.09
N GLU A 431 -14.88 -19.93 -10.40
CA GLU A 431 -15.95 -20.90 -10.28
C GLU A 431 -15.65 -22.03 -11.27
N ILE A 432 -15.03 -23.10 -10.75
CA ILE A 432 -14.66 -24.25 -11.55
C ILE A 432 -15.98 -24.98 -11.80
N LYS A 433 -16.46 -24.90 -13.05
CA LYS A 433 -17.70 -25.53 -13.48
C LYS A 433 -17.73 -26.99 -13.02
N THR A 434 -18.78 -27.36 -12.30
CA THR A 434 -19.08 -28.76 -12.01
C THR A 434 -19.81 -29.35 -13.21
N VAL A 435 -19.26 -30.43 -13.74
CA VAL A 435 -19.80 -31.16 -14.88
C VAL A 435 -20.29 -32.51 -14.36
N ASP A 436 -21.57 -32.79 -14.56
CA ASP A 436 -22.26 -34.03 -14.20
C ASP A 436 -22.83 -34.77 -15.44
N VAL A 437 -22.52 -34.26 -16.64
CA VAL A 437 -22.81 -34.87 -17.95
C VAL A 437 -21.56 -34.70 -18.84
N PHE A 438 -20.97 -35.79 -19.30
CA PHE A 438 -19.63 -35.81 -19.90
C PHE A 438 -19.62 -35.71 -21.44
N THR A 439 -20.75 -35.39 -22.06
CA THR A 439 -20.86 -35.27 -23.53
C THR A 439 -20.10 -34.07 -24.12
N ASP A 440 -19.87 -33.02 -23.32
CA ASP A 440 -19.23 -31.78 -23.77
C ASP A 440 -18.27 -31.23 -22.69
N LEU A 441 -17.11 -31.86 -22.56
CA LEU A 441 -16.04 -31.38 -21.68
C LEU A 441 -15.23 -30.27 -22.37
N PRO A 442 -15.08 -29.08 -21.76
CA PRO A 442 -14.33 -27.99 -22.38
C PRO A 442 -12.85 -28.34 -22.52
N LEU A 443 -12.20 -27.96 -23.62
CA LEU A 443 -10.76 -28.12 -23.80
C LEU A 443 -9.97 -27.05 -23.02
N ASP A 444 -8.74 -27.39 -22.62
CA ASP A 444 -7.79 -26.56 -21.87
C ASP A 444 -8.36 -25.86 -20.62
N ALA A 445 -9.31 -26.49 -19.92
CA ALA A 445 -10.00 -25.94 -18.77
C ALA A 445 -9.75 -26.78 -17.50
N TYR A 446 -9.90 -26.13 -16.33
CA TYR A 446 -10.08 -26.87 -15.09
C TYR A 446 -11.57 -27.06 -14.85
N VAL A 447 -11.97 -28.28 -14.48
CA VAL A 447 -13.36 -28.67 -14.23
C VAL A 447 -13.46 -29.48 -12.94
N ASN A 448 -14.63 -29.43 -12.31
CA ASN A 448 -15.01 -30.39 -11.28
C ASN A 448 -15.89 -31.43 -11.95
N LEU A 449 -15.67 -32.71 -11.68
CA LEU A 449 -16.48 -33.80 -12.24
C LEU A 449 -17.28 -34.46 -11.13
N LYS A 450 -18.58 -34.65 -11.35
CA LYS A 450 -19.43 -35.46 -10.48
C LYS A 450 -19.88 -36.71 -11.25
N GLY A 451 -19.56 -37.89 -10.75
CA GLY A 451 -19.91 -39.13 -11.42
C GLY A 451 -19.76 -40.36 -10.53
N PHE A 452 -20.20 -41.49 -11.05
CA PHE A 452 -20.10 -42.79 -10.40
C PHE A 452 -18.73 -43.39 -10.67
N PHE A 453 -18.03 -43.83 -9.62
CA PHE A 453 -16.76 -44.52 -9.79
C PHE A 453 -16.95 -45.90 -10.41
N VAL A 454 -16.27 -46.20 -11.51
CA VAL A 454 -16.41 -47.46 -12.25
C VAL A 454 -15.25 -48.40 -11.92
N GLU A 455 -14.03 -47.99 -12.26
CA GLU A 455 -12.85 -48.82 -12.08
C GLU A 455 -11.60 -47.97 -11.87
N LEU A 456 -10.60 -48.58 -11.22
CA LEU A 456 -9.24 -48.06 -11.11
C LEU A 456 -8.28 -49.13 -11.64
N ARG A 457 -7.34 -48.69 -12.48
CA ARG A 457 -6.27 -49.53 -13.01
C ARG A 457 -4.92 -48.85 -12.78
N GLU A 458 -4.07 -49.47 -11.98
CA GLU A 458 -2.69 -49.04 -11.81
C GLU A 458 -1.85 -49.34 -13.06
N LEU A 459 -0.89 -48.46 -13.34
CA LEU A 459 -0.01 -48.55 -14.50
C LEU A 459 1.46 -48.66 -14.05
N THR A 460 2.23 -49.44 -14.80
CA THR A 460 3.64 -49.73 -14.50
C THR A 460 4.63 -48.97 -15.39
N LYS A 461 4.14 -48.05 -16.24
CA LYS A 461 4.96 -47.39 -17.27
C LYS A 461 5.73 -46.19 -16.70
N GLU A 462 7.06 -46.20 -16.82
CA GLU A 462 7.92 -45.06 -16.46
C GLU A 462 7.57 -43.80 -17.29
N GLY A 463 7.48 -42.65 -16.62
CA GLY A 463 7.20 -41.34 -17.23
C GLY A 463 5.75 -41.09 -17.65
N GLY A 464 4.84 -42.02 -17.37
CA GLY A 464 3.39 -41.90 -17.62
C GLY A 464 2.56 -41.66 -16.35
N PRO A 465 1.22 -41.56 -16.48
CA PRO A 465 0.34 -41.59 -15.32
C PRO A 465 0.55 -42.89 -14.54
N ILE A 466 0.52 -42.79 -13.21
CA ILE A 466 0.70 -43.92 -12.30
C ILE A 466 -0.55 -44.81 -12.23
N ALA A 467 -1.72 -44.26 -12.57
CA ALA A 467 -2.97 -45.00 -12.65
C ALA A 467 -3.99 -44.32 -13.57
N VAL A 468 -5.01 -45.06 -13.98
CA VAL A 468 -6.19 -44.56 -14.68
C VAL A 468 -7.43 -44.99 -13.92
N ALA A 469 -8.25 -44.02 -13.51
CA ALA A 469 -9.59 -44.29 -13.01
C ALA A 469 -10.63 -43.97 -14.08
N ARG A 470 -11.77 -44.64 -14.05
CA ARG A 470 -12.95 -44.31 -14.86
C ARG A 470 -14.10 -43.90 -13.97
N ILE A 471 -14.78 -42.83 -14.37
CA ILE A 471 -16.05 -42.44 -13.78
C ILE A 471 -17.11 -42.30 -14.86
N GLN A 472 -18.36 -42.57 -14.50
CA GLN A 472 -19.52 -42.53 -15.39
C GLN A 472 -20.49 -41.43 -14.95
N ASP A 473 -21.07 -40.70 -15.90
CA ASP A 473 -22.12 -39.73 -15.62
C ASP A 473 -23.50 -40.40 -15.47
N LYS A 474 -24.54 -39.60 -15.22
CA LYS A 474 -25.93 -40.09 -15.10
C LYS A 474 -26.53 -40.63 -16.39
N LEU A 475 -25.93 -40.34 -17.55
CA LEU A 475 -26.39 -40.79 -18.87
C LEU A 475 -25.62 -42.02 -19.38
N GLY A 476 -24.62 -42.50 -18.63
CA GLY A 476 -23.81 -43.65 -18.97
C GLY A 476 -22.51 -43.31 -19.72
N ASN A 477 -22.20 -42.04 -19.95
CA ASN A 477 -20.93 -41.65 -20.58
C ASN A 477 -19.78 -41.77 -19.58
N GLU A 478 -18.64 -42.30 -20.03
CA GLU A 478 -17.46 -42.46 -19.19
C GLU A 478 -16.39 -41.44 -19.53
N VAL A 479 -15.65 -40.97 -18.51
CA VAL A 479 -14.43 -40.16 -18.65
C VAL A 479 -13.27 -40.85 -17.95
N ALA A 480 -12.11 -40.87 -18.61
CA ALA A 480 -10.88 -41.42 -18.04
C ALA A 480 -10.10 -40.35 -17.27
N LEU A 481 -9.74 -40.67 -16.03
CA LEU A 481 -8.98 -39.83 -15.12
C LEU A 481 -7.53 -40.32 -15.08
N MET A 482 -6.63 -39.59 -15.72
CA MET A 482 -5.19 -39.90 -15.74
C MET A 482 -4.54 -39.38 -14.45
N ILE A 483 -4.14 -40.28 -13.57
CA ILE A 483 -3.63 -39.97 -12.23
C ILE A 483 -2.10 -39.94 -12.25
N TRP A 484 -1.52 -38.82 -11.81
CA TRP A 484 -0.07 -38.62 -11.71
C TRP A 484 0.44 -38.49 -10.27
N ASP A 485 -0.48 -38.48 -9.31
CA ASP A 485 -0.19 -38.19 -7.90
C ASP A 485 -0.55 -39.37 -7.00
N THR A 486 0.38 -39.77 -6.14
CA THR A 486 0.26 -40.96 -5.28
C THR A 486 -0.81 -40.79 -4.20
N GLU A 487 -1.05 -39.59 -3.69
CA GLU A 487 -2.10 -39.35 -2.68
C GLU A 487 -3.50 -39.51 -3.31
N ILE A 488 -3.66 -39.03 -4.54
CA ILE A 488 -4.88 -39.20 -5.35
C ILE A 488 -5.14 -40.67 -5.66
N LEU A 489 -4.10 -41.44 -6.01
CA LEU A 489 -4.20 -42.88 -6.18
C LEU A 489 -4.67 -43.58 -4.89
N ASN A 490 -4.04 -43.24 -3.75
CA ASN A 490 -4.42 -43.79 -2.45
C ASN A 490 -5.88 -43.46 -2.09
N ALA A 491 -6.35 -42.25 -2.41
CA ALA A 491 -7.74 -41.88 -2.21
C ALA A 491 -8.69 -42.75 -3.06
N PHE A 492 -8.40 -42.99 -4.34
CA PHE A 492 -9.21 -43.90 -5.16
C PHE A 492 -9.24 -45.33 -4.63
N ASN A 493 -8.14 -45.83 -4.07
CA ASN A 493 -8.09 -47.18 -3.47
C ASN A 493 -9.04 -47.36 -2.27
N THR A 494 -9.54 -46.27 -1.68
CA THR A 494 -10.52 -46.32 -0.58
C THR A 494 -11.98 -46.29 -1.05
N ILE A 495 -12.23 -46.01 -2.33
CA ILE A 495 -13.57 -45.78 -2.90
C ILE A 495 -14.08 -47.08 -3.52
N ARG A 496 -15.34 -47.42 -3.27
CA ARG A 496 -15.96 -48.63 -3.85
C ARG A 496 -16.58 -48.31 -5.21
N THR A 497 -16.48 -49.24 -6.15
CA THR A 497 -17.20 -49.18 -7.43
C THR A 497 -18.69 -48.91 -7.19
N GLY A 498 -19.24 -47.94 -7.92
CA GLY A 498 -20.61 -47.45 -7.82
C GLY A 498 -20.84 -46.29 -6.85
N GLU A 499 -19.84 -45.87 -6.06
CA GLU A 499 -19.95 -44.67 -5.22
C GLU A 499 -19.96 -43.38 -6.05
N ILE A 500 -20.75 -42.40 -5.61
CA ILE A 500 -20.73 -41.07 -6.21
C ILE A 500 -19.51 -40.34 -5.69
N ILE A 501 -18.69 -39.86 -6.61
CA ILE A 501 -17.51 -39.07 -6.28
C ILE A 501 -17.55 -37.72 -6.95
N ILE A 502 -16.97 -36.73 -6.27
CA ILE A 502 -16.68 -35.42 -6.82
C ILE A 502 -15.16 -35.32 -6.96
N VAL A 503 -14.69 -35.19 -8.19
CA VAL A 503 -13.29 -34.96 -8.52
C VAL A 503 -13.12 -33.47 -8.78
N LYS A 504 -12.46 -32.77 -7.86
CA LYS A 504 -12.22 -31.34 -7.99
C LYS A 504 -10.95 -31.04 -8.75
N ASN A 505 -10.96 -29.93 -9.49
CA ASN A 505 -9.79 -29.35 -10.14
C ASN A 505 -9.08 -30.33 -11.09
N ALA A 506 -9.86 -31.04 -11.90
CA ALA A 506 -9.37 -31.90 -12.97
C ALA A 506 -9.04 -31.04 -14.20
N LYS A 507 -7.91 -31.30 -14.86
CA LYS A 507 -7.48 -30.53 -16.04
C LYS A 507 -7.88 -31.27 -17.32
N THR A 508 -8.60 -30.62 -18.22
CA THR A 508 -8.90 -31.17 -19.55
C THR A 508 -7.73 -30.96 -20.53
N PRO A 509 -7.59 -31.81 -21.56
CA PRO A 509 -6.52 -31.70 -22.55
C PRO A 509 -6.64 -30.43 -23.40
N LYS A 510 -5.51 -30.01 -23.99
CA LYS A 510 -5.46 -28.83 -24.88
C LYS A 510 -6.16 -29.06 -26.22
N GLU A 511 -6.21 -30.29 -26.67
CA GLU A 511 -6.75 -30.70 -27.95
C GLU A 511 -7.42 -32.08 -27.79
N ASP A 512 -8.46 -32.34 -28.56
CA ASP A 512 -9.03 -33.68 -28.65
C ASP A 512 -8.09 -34.57 -29.48
N ARG A 513 -7.72 -35.72 -28.93
CA ARG A 513 -6.82 -36.70 -29.55
C ARG A 513 -7.55 -37.98 -29.98
N GLY A 514 -8.89 -37.97 -30.01
CA GLY A 514 -9.71 -39.07 -30.51
C GLY A 514 -9.70 -40.31 -29.61
N ARG A 515 -9.32 -40.19 -28.34
CA ARG A 515 -9.27 -41.30 -27.36
C ARG A 515 -10.43 -41.27 -26.36
N GLY A 516 -11.49 -40.54 -26.67
CA GLY A 516 -12.59 -40.26 -25.76
C GLY A 516 -12.27 -39.16 -24.74
N PRO A 517 -13.23 -38.77 -23.89
CA PRO A 517 -13.05 -37.74 -22.89
C PRO A 517 -12.02 -38.20 -21.83
N VAL A 518 -10.98 -37.39 -21.65
CA VAL A 518 -9.89 -37.63 -20.68
C VAL A 518 -9.69 -36.37 -19.85
N VAL A 519 -9.36 -36.53 -18.58
CA VAL A 519 -8.85 -35.44 -17.73
C VAL A 519 -7.61 -35.89 -16.96
N PHE A 520 -6.82 -34.92 -16.51
CA PHE A 520 -5.58 -35.14 -15.77
C PHE A 520 -5.76 -34.73 -14.31
N LEU A 521 -5.37 -35.64 -13.41
CA LEU A 521 -5.33 -35.42 -11.97
C LEU A 521 -3.89 -35.36 -11.49
N GLY A 522 -3.58 -34.29 -10.76
CA GLY A 522 -2.26 -34.09 -10.17
C GLY A 522 -2.37 -33.55 -8.75
N ARG A 523 -1.26 -33.04 -8.20
CA ARG A 523 -1.12 -32.51 -6.83
C ARG A 523 -2.13 -31.45 -6.36
N ARG A 524 -2.94 -30.89 -7.27
CA ARG A 524 -3.95 -29.86 -6.95
C ARG A 524 -5.39 -30.38 -7.09
N SER A 525 -5.56 -31.61 -7.53
CA SER A 525 -6.86 -32.27 -7.62
C SER A 525 -7.24 -32.81 -6.24
N GLU A 526 -8.53 -32.98 -5.99
CA GLU A 526 -9.06 -33.53 -4.75
C GLU A 526 -10.19 -34.50 -5.10
N ILE A 527 -10.34 -35.59 -4.35
CA ILE A 527 -11.42 -36.55 -4.52
C ILE A 527 -12.25 -36.56 -3.24
N ILE A 528 -13.55 -36.40 -3.41
CA ILE A 528 -14.53 -36.46 -2.32
C ILE A 528 -15.47 -37.61 -2.64
N SER A 529 -15.49 -38.64 -1.80
CA SER A 529 -16.57 -39.64 -1.84
C SER A 529 -17.79 -39.05 -1.14
N VAL A 530 -18.93 -39.07 -1.83
CA VAL A 530 -20.23 -38.61 -1.32
C VAL A 530 -21.01 -39.79 -0.71
N GLY A 531 -20.48 -41.02 -0.79
CA GLY A 531 -21.08 -42.24 -0.23
C GLY A 531 -22.03 -42.97 -1.19
N LYS A 532 -22.80 -43.92 -0.64
CA LYS A 532 -23.88 -44.64 -1.35
C LYS A 532 -25.22 -43.90 -1.21
N ARG A 533 -26.09 -44.08 -2.20
CA ARG A 533 -27.52 -43.67 -2.25
C ARG A 533 -28.13 -43.38 -0.87
N SER A 534 -28.53 -42.14 -0.62
CA SER A 534 -29.47 -41.82 0.45
C SER A 534 -30.89 -41.89 -0.12
N GLU A 535 -31.85 -42.48 0.61
CA GLU A 535 -33.28 -42.52 0.25
C GLU A 535 -33.91 -41.12 0.10
N LYS A 536 -33.19 -40.06 0.47
CA LYS A 536 -33.65 -38.67 0.38
C LYS A 536 -33.27 -37.96 -0.92
N ASP A 537 -32.42 -38.56 -1.75
CA ASP A 537 -32.05 -38.01 -3.08
C ASP A 537 -33.01 -38.48 -4.20
N ASP A 538 -34.01 -39.30 -3.87
CA ASP A 538 -34.92 -39.96 -4.83
C ASP A 538 -35.99 -39.05 -5.46
N TYR A 539 -36.06 -37.77 -5.10
CA TYR A 539 -37.07 -36.85 -5.66
C TYR A 539 -36.64 -36.09 -6.94
N GLU A 540 -35.41 -36.25 -7.44
CA GLU A 540 -34.97 -35.58 -8.68
C GLU A 540 -34.17 -36.43 -9.68
N TYR A 541 -34.08 -37.76 -9.50
CA TYR A 541 -33.36 -38.63 -10.44
C TYR A 541 -34.30 -39.62 -11.14
N GLU A 542 -34.82 -39.26 -12.30
CA GLU A 542 -35.36 -40.23 -13.27
C GLU A 542 -34.22 -41.16 -13.72
N ILE A 543 -34.16 -42.35 -13.13
CA ILE A 543 -33.34 -43.44 -13.65
C ILE A 543 -34.00 -43.87 -14.97
N SER A 544 -33.32 -43.65 -16.10
CA SER A 544 -33.74 -44.23 -17.38
C SER A 544 -33.45 -45.74 -17.37
N LEU A 545 -34.28 -46.49 -16.68
CA LEU A 545 -34.32 -47.94 -16.77
C LEU A 545 -34.77 -48.31 -18.19
N ARG A 546 -33.95 -49.08 -18.92
CA ARG A 546 -34.28 -49.54 -20.28
C ARG A 546 -34.89 -50.95 -20.22
N PRO A 547 -35.99 -51.22 -20.93
CA PRO A 547 -36.52 -52.58 -21.05
C PRO A 547 -35.50 -53.50 -21.72
N ILE A 548 -35.50 -54.80 -21.39
CA ILE A 548 -34.55 -55.77 -21.96
C ILE A 548 -34.61 -55.81 -23.50
N ARG A 549 -35.79 -55.59 -24.12
CA ARG A 549 -35.97 -55.60 -25.58
C ARG A 549 -35.06 -54.63 -26.36
N VAL A 550 -34.51 -53.60 -25.71
CA VAL A 550 -33.60 -52.62 -26.33
C VAL A 550 -32.12 -52.88 -26.01
N ALA A 551 -31.81 -53.94 -25.25
CA ALA A 551 -30.44 -54.39 -25.05
C ALA A 551 -29.87 -54.97 -26.36
N LYS A 552 -28.65 -54.58 -26.72
CA LYS A 552 -27.90 -55.15 -27.85
C LYS A 552 -26.95 -56.23 -27.33
N GLU A 553 -26.49 -57.15 -28.18
CA GLU A 553 -25.38 -58.04 -27.82
C GLU A 553 -24.15 -57.20 -27.45
N ASN A 554 -23.60 -57.41 -26.25
CA ASN A 554 -22.57 -56.58 -25.60
C ASN A 554 -23.00 -55.12 -25.29
N PRO A 555 -23.67 -54.89 -24.14
CA PRO A 555 -23.03 -53.98 -23.19
C PRO A 555 -23.17 -54.41 -21.72
N HIS A 556 -22.17 -54.06 -20.92
CA HIS A 556 -22.37 -53.84 -19.49
C HIS A 556 -23.32 -52.64 -19.34
N GLY A 557 -24.47 -52.81 -18.70
CA GLY A 557 -25.46 -51.74 -18.54
C GLY A 557 -26.55 -52.06 -17.53
N PHE A 558 -27.35 -51.06 -17.16
CA PHE A 558 -28.51 -51.21 -16.28
C PHE A 558 -29.77 -51.43 -17.10
N PHE A 559 -30.44 -52.56 -16.86
CA PHE A 559 -31.75 -52.90 -17.43
C PHE A 559 -32.69 -53.30 -16.30
N PHE A 560 -33.99 -53.28 -16.57
CA PHE A 560 -35.00 -53.83 -15.68
C PHE A 560 -35.79 -54.90 -16.42
N GLY A 561 -36.26 -55.88 -15.67
CA GLY A 561 -37.08 -56.99 -16.16
C GLY A 561 -37.45 -57.92 -15.01
N THR A 562 -38.41 -58.80 -15.25
CA THR A 562 -38.85 -59.82 -14.31
C THR A 562 -38.00 -61.07 -14.50
N VAL A 563 -37.37 -61.55 -13.42
CA VAL A 563 -36.69 -62.85 -13.46
C VAL A 563 -37.77 -63.92 -13.59
N ILE A 564 -37.80 -64.59 -14.74
CA ILE A 564 -38.76 -65.67 -15.02
C ILE A 564 -38.18 -67.04 -14.74
N ASP A 565 -36.85 -67.18 -14.80
CA ASP A 565 -36.16 -68.43 -14.47
C ASP A 565 -34.71 -68.20 -14.00
N VAL A 566 -34.16 -69.18 -13.30
CA VAL A 566 -32.77 -69.23 -12.86
C VAL A 566 -32.13 -70.49 -13.41
N GLU A 567 -31.44 -70.37 -14.55
CA GLU A 567 -30.84 -71.53 -15.24
C GLU A 567 -29.64 -72.12 -14.50
N PHE A 568 -28.88 -71.30 -13.77
CA PHE A 568 -27.68 -71.77 -13.09
C PHE A 568 -27.31 -70.92 -11.88
N ILE A 569 -26.88 -71.58 -10.81
CA ILE A 569 -26.19 -70.96 -9.67
C ILE A 569 -24.99 -71.83 -9.32
N GLY A 570 -23.79 -71.28 -9.40
CA GLY A 570 -22.57 -72.04 -9.10
C GLY A 570 -21.31 -71.31 -9.52
N ARG A 571 -20.20 -72.03 -9.63
CA ARG A 571 -18.95 -71.47 -10.15
C ARG A 571 -18.83 -71.74 -11.64
N MET A 572 -18.57 -70.70 -12.42
CA MET A 572 -18.27 -70.78 -13.85
C MET A 572 -16.91 -70.14 -14.13
N ARG A 573 -16.23 -70.63 -15.17
CA ARG A 573 -14.95 -70.08 -15.63
C ARG A 573 -15.20 -69.14 -16.82
N PHE A 574 -14.57 -67.97 -16.80
CA PHE A 574 -14.72 -66.95 -17.83
C PHE A 574 -13.37 -66.62 -18.46
N CYS A 575 -13.37 -66.41 -19.77
CA CYS A 575 -12.21 -65.97 -20.54
C CYS A 575 -11.61 -64.69 -19.94
N LYS A 576 -10.28 -64.66 -19.70
CA LYS A 576 -9.58 -63.47 -19.23
C LYS A 576 -9.58 -62.33 -20.26
N GLU A 577 -9.70 -62.64 -21.55
CA GLU A 577 -9.62 -61.65 -22.62
C GLU A 577 -10.96 -60.95 -22.89
N CYS A 578 -12.03 -61.72 -23.05
CA CYS A 578 -13.34 -61.16 -23.44
C CYS A 578 -14.43 -61.29 -22.38
N GLY A 579 -14.17 -62.00 -21.27
CA GLY A 579 -15.13 -62.14 -20.19
C GLY A 579 -16.32 -63.07 -20.48
N PHE A 580 -16.36 -63.77 -21.63
CA PHE A 580 -17.38 -64.77 -21.94
C PHE A 580 -17.11 -66.11 -21.24
N PRO A 581 -18.15 -66.92 -20.96
CA PRO A 581 -18.00 -68.26 -20.40
C PRO A 581 -17.07 -69.15 -21.24
N ILE A 582 -16.24 -69.94 -20.55
CA ILE A 582 -15.51 -71.06 -21.15
C ILE A 582 -16.51 -72.18 -21.47
N ILE A 583 -16.48 -72.68 -22.70
CA ILE A 583 -17.40 -73.72 -23.18
C ILE A 583 -16.71 -75.07 -23.41
N SER A 584 -15.39 -75.09 -23.61
CA SER A 584 -14.62 -76.32 -23.77
C SER A 584 -13.15 -76.13 -23.44
N SER A 585 -12.40 -77.23 -23.37
CA SER A 585 -10.95 -77.24 -23.23
C SER A 585 -10.33 -77.99 -24.41
N SER A 586 -9.24 -77.46 -24.96
CA SER A 586 -8.41 -78.08 -26.00
C SER A 586 -7.00 -78.35 -25.48
N GLU A 587 -6.17 -79.04 -26.26
CA GLU A 587 -4.73 -79.24 -25.95
C GLU A 587 -3.95 -77.90 -25.88
N GLU A 588 -4.49 -76.83 -26.50
CA GLU A 588 -3.89 -75.50 -26.54
C GLU A 588 -4.41 -74.55 -25.45
N GLY A 589 -5.47 -74.91 -24.71
CA GLY A 589 -6.03 -74.10 -23.62
C GLY A 589 -7.56 -74.15 -23.50
N GLU A 590 -8.14 -73.27 -22.69
CA GLU A 590 -9.60 -73.19 -22.52
C GLU A 590 -10.24 -72.28 -23.58
N VAL A 591 -11.30 -72.75 -24.24
CA VAL A 591 -11.99 -72.07 -25.34
C VAL A 591 -13.27 -71.41 -24.84
N CYS A 592 -13.43 -70.11 -25.10
CA CYS A 592 -14.62 -69.36 -24.73
C CYS A 592 -15.71 -69.35 -25.81
N LEU A 593 -16.93 -68.91 -25.46
CA LEU A 593 -18.06 -68.79 -26.39
C LEU A 593 -17.75 -67.95 -27.65
N LYS A 594 -16.78 -67.03 -27.59
CA LYS A 594 -16.33 -66.20 -28.73
C LYS A 594 -15.14 -66.80 -29.49
N GLY A 595 -14.64 -67.98 -29.10
CA GLY A 595 -13.56 -68.70 -29.77
C GLY A 595 -12.14 -68.33 -29.32
N HIS A 596 -11.95 -67.51 -28.27
CA HIS A 596 -10.62 -67.23 -27.73
C HIS A 596 -10.09 -68.42 -26.92
N ILE A 597 -8.78 -68.67 -27.03
CA ILE A 597 -8.05 -69.67 -26.25
C ILE A 597 -7.26 -68.94 -25.16
N SER A 598 -7.69 -69.06 -23.90
CA SER A 598 -7.07 -68.34 -22.78
C SER A 598 -7.31 -69.07 -21.46
N GLU A 599 -6.45 -68.86 -20.46
CA GLU A 599 -6.79 -69.31 -19.10
C GLU A 599 -8.07 -68.63 -18.58
N GLY A 600 -9.03 -69.44 -18.14
CA GLY A 600 -10.26 -69.00 -17.52
C GLY A 600 -10.07 -68.55 -16.06
N LYS A 601 -10.84 -67.53 -15.65
CA LYS A 601 -10.98 -67.13 -14.25
C LYS A 601 -12.29 -67.63 -13.70
N GLU A 602 -12.22 -68.42 -12.64
CA GLU A 602 -13.41 -68.91 -11.93
C GLU A 602 -14.10 -67.78 -11.16
N LYS A 603 -15.43 -67.69 -11.28
CA LYS A 603 -16.28 -66.75 -10.56
C LYS A 603 -17.54 -67.45 -10.07
N LEU A 604 -18.05 -67.03 -8.92
CA LEU A 604 -19.42 -67.35 -8.53
C LEU A 604 -20.37 -66.65 -9.49
N THR A 605 -21.32 -67.38 -10.05
CA THR A 605 -22.15 -66.95 -11.18
C THR A 605 -23.58 -67.42 -10.99
N VAL A 606 -24.51 -66.55 -11.34
CA VAL A 606 -25.91 -66.85 -11.52
C VAL A 606 -26.27 -66.54 -12.97
N VAL A 607 -26.92 -67.48 -13.66
CA VAL A 607 -27.50 -67.28 -14.99
C VAL A 607 -29.01 -67.17 -14.81
N LEU A 608 -29.58 -66.06 -15.26
CA LEU A 608 -30.99 -65.72 -15.11
C LEU A 608 -31.62 -65.61 -16.50
N VAL A 609 -32.85 -66.09 -16.62
CA VAL A 609 -33.73 -65.73 -17.74
C VAL A 609 -34.62 -64.60 -17.24
N VAL A 610 -34.57 -63.48 -17.95
CA VAL A 610 -35.26 -62.26 -17.55
C VAL A 610 -36.08 -61.76 -18.73
N ASP A 611 -37.36 -61.49 -18.48
CA ASP A 611 -38.33 -60.97 -19.46
C ASP A 611 -38.66 -59.50 -19.13
N ASP A 612 -39.09 -58.70 -20.10
CA ASP A 612 -39.39 -57.28 -19.89
C ASP A 612 -40.77 -56.99 -19.25
#